data_AF-A0A9X8VLE1-F1
#
_entry.id   AF-A0A9X8VLE1-F1
#
_cell.length_a   1.000
_cell.length_b   1.000
_cell.length_c   1.000
_cell.angle_alpha   90.00
_cell.angle_beta   90.00
_cell.angle_gamma   90.00
#
_symmetry.space_group_name_H-M   'P 1'
#
loop_
_entity.id
_entity.type
_entity.pdbx_description
1 polymer ?
#
loop_
_entity_poly.entity_id
_entity_poly.type
_entity_poly.pdbx_seq_one_letter_code
_entity_poly.pdbx_strand_id
1 'polypeptide(L)'
;WHRIDSHGSVGTVDSTQENDWFCWYQQRVEVLWATVVNLTTPQLTMADRRLLYRTRETLTHFFVGFDDPCVLVHGNLSLRSMLKDPKSDQLLAMLNPGVVLWAPREYDLFRLCEAGMPSQLLFNYLQRAPVADAFLA
;
A
#
# COMPACT_ATOMS: atom_id res chain seq x y z
N TRP A 1 12.27 -0.55 7.13
CA TRP A 1 11.32 0.50 7.53
C TRP A 1 10.05 -0.05 8.16
N HIS A 2 9.52 -1.22 7.77
CA HIS A 2 8.31 -1.78 8.40
C HIS A 2 8.40 -2.12 9.91
N ARG A 3 9.57 -1.92 10.54
CA ARG A 3 9.75 -2.02 12.00
C ARG A 3 9.64 -0.66 12.71
N ILE A 4 9.58 0.42 11.95
CA ILE A 4 9.47 1.79 12.46
C ILE A 4 7.97 2.04 12.61
N ASP A 5 7.52 1.99 13.86
CA ASP A 5 6.15 2.29 14.27
C ASP A 5 5.81 3.76 14.01
N SER A 6 4.58 4.05 13.62
CA SER A 6 4.14 5.42 13.36
C SER A 6 3.71 6.19 14.61
N HIS A 7 3.65 5.53 15.77
CA HIS A 7 3.17 6.10 17.03
C HIS A 7 1.78 6.74 16.92
N GLY A 8 0.87 6.08 16.18
CA GLY A 8 -0.50 6.57 15.95
C GLY A 8 -0.65 7.57 14.81
N SER A 9 0.45 7.92 14.13
CA SER A 9 0.38 8.75 12.92
C SER A 9 -0.05 7.94 11.70
N VAL A 10 -0.77 8.57 10.78
CA VAL A 10 -1.15 7.99 9.49
C VAL A 10 -0.97 9.01 8.36
N GLY A 11 -0.88 8.51 7.13
CA GLY A 11 -0.83 9.35 5.94
C GLY A 11 0.58 9.72 5.50
N THR A 12 0.75 10.85 4.80
CA THR A 12 2.07 11.20 4.24
C THR A 12 3.04 11.58 5.36
N VAL A 13 4.28 11.09 5.29
CA VAL A 13 5.28 11.29 6.35
C VAL A 13 5.67 12.77 6.53
N ASP A 14 5.52 13.57 5.48
CA ASP A 14 5.77 15.01 5.47
C ASP A 14 4.59 15.85 6.04
N SER A 15 3.42 15.23 6.27
CA SER A 15 2.21 15.88 6.76
C SER A 15 1.42 14.92 7.65
N THR A 16 2.04 14.55 8.77
CA THR A 16 1.50 13.52 9.67
C THR A 16 0.26 14.00 10.41
N GLN A 17 -0.75 13.14 10.48
CA GLN A 17 -1.96 13.36 11.27
C GLN A 17 -2.11 12.21 12.27
N GLU A 18 -2.40 12.53 13.53
CA GLU A 18 -2.95 11.56 14.46
C GLU A 18 -4.38 11.24 14.02
N ASN A 19 -4.57 10.07 13.43
CA ASN A 19 -5.86 9.64 12.91
C ASN A 19 -5.87 8.12 12.78
N ASP A 20 -7.05 7.56 12.59
CA ASP A 20 -7.23 6.18 12.21
C ASP A 20 -6.90 5.97 10.71
N TRP A 21 -6.29 4.83 10.38
CA TRP A 21 -5.88 4.53 9.00
C TRP A 21 -7.07 4.45 8.06
N PHE A 22 -8.18 3.83 8.48
CA PHE A 22 -9.38 3.74 7.66
C PHE A 22 -9.95 5.13 7.39
N CYS A 23 -10.03 5.99 8.41
CA CYS A 23 -10.48 7.37 8.24
C CYS A 23 -9.63 8.15 7.22
N TRP A 24 -8.29 8.06 7.33
CA TRP A 24 -7.38 8.72 6.38
C TRP A 24 -7.51 8.14 4.97
N TYR A 25 -7.55 6.81 4.84
CA TYR A 25 -7.65 6.14 3.56
C TYR A 25 -8.97 6.41 2.86
N GLN A 26 -10.09 6.47 3.59
CA GLN A 26 -11.39 6.87 3.06
C GLN A 26 -11.35 8.29 2.49
N GLN A 27 -10.79 9.26 3.23
CA GLN A 27 -10.64 10.62 2.70
C GLN A 27 -9.80 10.66 1.42
N ARG A 28 -8.70 9.89 1.38
CA ARG A 28 -7.88 9.76 0.17
C ARG A 28 -8.68 9.20 -1.01
N VAL A 29 -9.49 8.16 -0.79
CA VAL A 29 -10.38 7.59 -1.82
C VAL A 29 -11.37 8.65 -2.32
N GLU A 30 -11.97 9.46 -1.45
CA GLU A 30 -12.90 10.51 -1.84
C GLU A 30 -12.25 11.61 -2.70
N VAL A 31 -11.01 12.01 -2.40
CA VAL A 31 -10.26 12.96 -3.22
C VAL A 31 -9.98 12.41 -4.62
N LEU A 32 -9.55 11.14 -4.70
CA LEU A 32 -9.34 10.46 -5.98
C LEU A 32 -10.65 10.32 -6.75
N TRP A 33 -11.73 9.98 -6.04
CA TRP A 33 -13.07 9.83 -6.60
C TRP A 33 -13.57 11.12 -7.24
N ALA A 34 -13.46 12.26 -6.54
CA ALA A 34 -13.82 13.57 -7.06
C ALA A 34 -13.05 13.90 -8.34
N THR A 35 -11.77 13.52 -8.40
CA THR A 35 -10.94 13.70 -9.61
C THR A 35 -11.44 12.83 -10.76
N VAL A 36 -11.71 11.54 -10.51
CA VAL A 36 -12.20 10.59 -11.52
C VAL A 36 -13.57 10.94 -12.08
N VAL A 37 -14.49 11.44 -11.24
CA VAL A 37 -15.83 11.85 -11.69
C VAL A 37 -15.76 13.05 -12.64
N ASN A 38 -14.86 14.01 -12.39
CA ASN A 38 -14.68 15.18 -13.23
C ASN A 38 -13.81 14.91 -14.48
N LEU A 39 -13.09 13.79 -14.53
CA LEU A 39 -12.32 13.39 -15.69
C LEU A 39 -13.25 12.93 -16.83
N THR A 40 -13.27 13.72 -17.90
CA THR A 40 -13.87 13.33 -19.18
C THR A 40 -12.77 12.77 -20.08
N THR A 41 -12.52 11.47 -19.99
CA THR A 41 -11.56 10.79 -20.86
C THR A 41 -12.22 9.61 -21.58
N PRO A 42 -11.96 9.42 -22.89
CA PRO A 42 -12.41 8.24 -23.62
C PRO A 42 -11.78 6.94 -23.11
N GLN A 43 -10.71 7.01 -22.29
CA GLN A 43 -10.04 5.82 -21.74
C GLN A 43 -10.79 5.19 -20.56
N LEU A 44 -11.74 5.90 -19.93
CA LEU A 44 -12.49 5.40 -18.78
C LEU A 44 -13.89 5.01 -19.22
N THR A 45 -14.08 3.71 -19.45
CA THR A 45 -15.35 3.18 -19.94
C THR A 45 -16.43 3.20 -18.86
N MET A 46 -17.69 3.01 -19.25
CA MET A 46 -18.79 2.86 -18.29
C MET A 46 -18.61 1.63 -17.38
N ALA A 47 -17.98 0.56 -17.88
CA ALA A 47 -17.69 -0.62 -17.10
C ALA A 47 -16.67 -0.31 -15.98
N ASP A 48 -15.61 0.44 -16.30
CA ASP A 48 -14.61 0.88 -15.32
C ASP A 48 -15.24 1.75 -14.23
N ARG A 49 -16.10 2.70 -14.62
CA ARG A 49 -16.83 3.54 -13.65
C ARG A 49 -17.67 2.70 -12.70
N ARG A 50 -18.44 1.73 -13.21
CA ARG A 50 -19.24 0.82 -12.38
C ARG A 50 -18.39 0.00 -11.42
N LEU A 51 -17.21 -0.45 -11.86
CA LEU A 51 -16.28 -1.16 -10.99
C LEU A 51 -15.80 -0.24 -9.85
N LEU A 52 -15.33 0.96 -10.16
CA LEU A 52 -14.86 1.92 -9.17
C LEU A 52 -15.96 2.31 -8.16
N TYR A 53 -17.21 2.50 -8.61
CA TYR A 53 -18.36 2.74 -7.72
C TYR A 53 -18.52 1.60 -6.71
N ARG A 54 -18.56 0.35 -7.18
CA ARG A 54 -18.75 -0.81 -6.29
C ARG A 54 -17.60 -0.98 -5.30
N THR A 55 -16.35 -0.81 -5.75
CA THR A 55 -15.18 -0.89 -4.86
C THR A 55 -15.26 0.16 -3.76
N ARG A 56 -15.69 1.38 -4.08
CA ARG A 56 -15.90 2.46 -3.12
C ARG A 56 -17.00 2.12 -2.10
N GLU A 57 -18.14 1.57 -2.55
CA GLU A 57 -19.24 1.16 -1.66
C GLU A 57 -18.83 0.06 -0.66
N THR A 58 -17.92 -0.83 -1.07
CA THR A 58 -17.42 -1.92 -0.20
C THR A 58 -16.32 -1.50 0.77
N LEU A 59 -15.87 -0.23 0.73
CA LEU A 59 -14.68 0.21 1.47
C LEU A 59 -14.79 -0.02 2.98
N THR A 60 -15.91 0.34 3.60
CA THR A 60 -16.09 0.12 5.05
C THR A 60 -16.05 -1.37 5.40
N HIS A 61 -16.68 -2.22 4.58
CA HIS A 61 -16.67 -3.66 4.80
C HIS A 61 -15.27 -4.25 4.65
N PHE A 62 -14.45 -3.72 3.74
CA PHE A 62 -13.06 -4.16 3.54
C PHE A 62 -12.19 -3.99 4.80
N PHE A 63 -12.46 -2.97 5.62
CA PHE A 63 -11.70 -2.71 6.86
C PHE A 63 -12.30 -3.35 8.12
N VAL A 64 -13.38 -4.14 8.02
CA VAL A 64 -13.96 -4.82 9.19
C VAL A 64 -12.95 -5.80 9.79
N GLY A 65 -12.61 -5.59 11.07
CA GLY A 65 -11.65 -6.44 11.78
C GLY A 65 -10.18 -6.15 11.46
N PHE A 66 -9.89 -5.07 10.73
CA PHE A 66 -8.53 -4.62 10.46
C PHE A 66 -7.92 -3.94 11.69
N ASP A 67 -6.74 -4.38 12.13
CA ASP A 67 -6.03 -3.87 13.32
C ASP A 67 -4.50 -3.86 13.12
N ASP A 68 -4.03 -3.82 11.87
CA ASP A 68 -2.59 -3.86 11.59
C ASP A 68 -1.99 -2.46 11.80
N PRO A 69 -0.89 -2.31 12.56
CA PRO A 69 -0.36 -1.00 12.90
C PRO A 69 0.23 -0.28 11.68
N CYS A 70 0.17 1.04 11.72
CA CYS A 70 0.83 1.88 10.73
C CYS A 70 2.34 1.95 10.98
N VAL A 71 3.10 1.76 9.92
CA VAL A 71 4.56 1.79 9.92
C VAL A 71 5.06 2.65 8.76
N LEU A 72 6.35 2.93 8.73
CA LEU A 72 6.95 3.61 7.59
C LEU A 72 6.87 2.69 6.36
N VAL A 73 6.22 3.12 5.27
CA VAL A 73 6.15 2.40 3.99
C VAL A 73 6.83 3.19 2.85
N HIS A 74 7.49 2.50 1.93
CA HIS A 74 8.30 3.11 0.86
C HIS A 74 7.45 3.68 -0.29
N GLY A 75 6.26 3.13 -0.51
CA GLY A 75 5.30 3.61 -1.52
C GLY A 75 5.64 3.17 -2.95
N ASN A 76 6.78 2.52 -3.15
CA ASN A 76 7.23 1.94 -4.42
C ASN A 76 8.07 0.68 -4.18
N LEU A 77 7.62 -0.22 -3.29
CA LEU A 77 8.35 -1.45 -2.98
C LEU A 77 8.29 -2.44 -4.17
N SER A 78 9.42 -2.59 -4.87
CA SER A 78 9.59 -3.54 -5.97
C SER A 78 11.04 -4.04 -6.04
N LEU A 79 11.31 -5.08 -6.82
CA LEU A 79 12.70 -5.49 -7.06
C LEU A 79 13.50 -4.41 -7.82
N ARG A 80 12.84 -3.59 -8.64
CA ARG A 80 13.48 -2.49 -9.37
C ARG A 80 13.88 -1.32 -8.46
N SER A 81 13.25 -1.20 -7.30
CA SER A 81 13.60 -0.23 -6.27
C SER A 81 14.66 -0.77 -5.30
N MET A 82 15.28 -1.93 -5.56
CA MET A 82 16.29 -2.56 -4.71
C MET A 82 17.64 -2.58 -5.41
N LEU A 83 18.64 -1.95 -4.80
CA LEU A 83 20.03 -2.09 -5.21
C LEU A 83 20.72 -3.12 -4.32
N LYS A 84 21.14 -4.23 -4.93
CA LYS A 84 21.81 -5.34 -4.26
C LYS A 84 23.16 -5.59 -4.92
N ASP A 85 24.21 -5.83 -4.13
CA ASP A 85 25.47 -6.33 -4.65
C ASP A 85 25.34 -7.83 -4.99
N PRO A 86 25.51 -8.24 -6.26
CA PRO A 86 25.40 -9.64 -6.64
C PRO A 86 26.51 -10.52 -6.09
N LYS A 87 27.68 -9.97 -5.71
CA LYS A 87 28.80 -10.77 -5.22
C LYS A 87 28.67 -11.10 -3.73
N SER A 88 28.35 -10.10 -2.91
CA SER A 88 28.21 -10.27 -1.45
C SER A 88 26.80 -10.64 -0.99
N ASP A 89 25.83 -10.66 -1.90
CA ASP A 89 24.40 -10.86 -1.60
C ASP A 89 23.78 -9.74 -0.74
N GLN A 90 24.48 -8.63 -0.52
CA GLN A 90 24.05 -7.55 0.35
C GLN A 90 23.08 -6.58 -0.33
N LEU A 91 21.97 -6.25 0.34
CA LEU A 91 21.14 -5.10 -0.04
C LEU A 91 21.87 -3.80 0.33
N LEU A 92 22.23 -3.01 -0.68
CA LEU A 92 22.99 -1.78 -0.53
C LEU A 92 22.09 -0.58 -0.30
N ALA A 93 21.00 -0.46 -1.06
CA ALA A 93 20.11 0.67 -0.99
C ALA A 93 18.70 0.34 -1.49
N MET A 94 17.76 1.16 -1.04
CA MET A 94 16.41 1.23 -1.59
C MET A 94 16.28 2.54 -2.36
N LEU A 95 15.79 2.46 -3.60
CA LEU A 95 15.84 3.53 -4.58
C LEU A 95 14.43 3.98 -4.97
N ASN A 96 14.31 5.25 -5.38
CA ASN A 96 13.09 5.80 -5.96
C ASN A 96 11.84 5.55 -5.09
N PRO A 97 11.80 6.07 -3.85
CA PRO A 97 10.59 6.00 -3.04
C PRO A 97 9.42 6.65 -3.78
N GLY A 98 8.23 6.07 -3.58
CA GLY A 98 6.99 6.68 -4.01
C GLY A 98 6.58 7.77 -3.02
N VAL A 99 5.26 7.98 -2.89
CA VAL A 99 4.74 8.73 -1.75
C VAL A 99 4.94 7.86 -0.51
N VAL A 100 5.88 8.27 0.35
CA VAL A 100 6.20 7.59 1.61
C VAL A 100 5.09 7.90 2.61
N LEU A 101 4.55 6.87 3.26
CA LEU A 101 3.43 6.99 4.19
C LEU A 101 3.75 6.37 5.56
N TRP A 102 3.03 6.82 6.57
CA TRP A 102 2.64 6.02 7.72
C TRP A 102 1.38 5.25 7.35
N ALA A 103 1.54 3.96 7.08
CA ALA A 103 0.47 3.10 6.59
C ALA A 103 0.69 1.66 7.05
N PRO A 104 -0.34 0.80 6.98
CA PRO A 104 -0.15 -0.61 7.19
C PRO A 104 0.78 -1.21 6.14
N ARG A 105 1.51 -2.26 6.57
CA ARG A 105 2.53 -2.94 5.76
C ARG A 105 1.95 -3.48 4.45
N GLU A 106 0.72 -3.97 4.50
CA GLU A 106 -0.04 -4.48 3.35
C GLU A 106 -0.11 -3.47 2.19
N TYR A 107 -0.13 -2.16 2.50
CA TYR A 107 -0.15 -1.08 1.51
C TYR A 107 1.13 -0.98 0.68
N ASP A 108 2.26 -1.52 1.15
CA ASP A 108 3.50 -1.61 0.37
C ASP A 108 3.67 -3.03 -0.22
N LEU A 109 3.29 -4.06 0.55
CA LEU A 109 3.51 -5.47 0.20
C LEU A 109 2.68 -5.96 -0.98
N PHE A 110 1.48 -5.40 -1.24
CA PHE A 110 0.63 -5.85 -2.35
C PHE A 110 1.33 -5.76 -3.72
N ARG A 111 2.33 -4.87 -3.84
CA ARG A 111 3.14 -4.69 -5.05
C ARG A 111 4.06 -5.88 -5.35
N LEU A 112 4.29 -6.74 -4.36
CA LEU A 112 5.11 -7.96 -4.50
C LEU A 112 4.29 -9.21 -4.83
N CYS A 113 2.96 -9.09 -4.99
CA CYS A 113 2.08 -10.22 -5.33
C CYS A 113 2.25 -10.71 -6.78
N GLU A 114 3.09 -10.06 -7.59
CA GLU A 114 3.41 -10.50 -8.94
C GLU A 114 4.19 -11.83 -8.95
N ALA A 115 3.90 -12.67 -9.95
CA ALA A 115 4.55 -13.96 -10.11
C ALA A 115 6.08 -13.81 -10.30
N GLY A 116 6.83 -14.77 -9.76
CA GLY A 116 8.28 -14.86 -9.91
C GLY A 116 9.05 -14.42 -8.66
N MET A 117 10.16 -13.71 -8.84
CA MET A 117 11.00 -13.26 -7.73
C MET A 117 10.28 -12.33 -6.73
N PRO A 118 9.35 -11.42 -7.11
CA PRO A 118 8.64 -10.57 -6.15
C PRO A 118 7.83 -11.39 -5.13
N SER A 119 7.07 -12.38 -5.58
CA SER A 119 6.28 -13.25 -4.69
C SER A 119 7.14 -14.15 -3.81
N GLN A 120 8.33 -14.57 -4.26
CA GLN A 120 9.30 -15.26 -3.39
C GLN A 120 9.83 -14.35 -2.28
N LEU A 121 10.08 -13.07 -2.58
CA LEU A 121 10.46 -12.09 -1.57
C LEU A 121 9.31 -11.86 -0.57
N LEU A 122 8.08 -11.72 -1.06
CA LEU A 122 6.88 -11.62 -0.20
C LEU A 122 6.76 -12.84 0.72
N PHE A 123 6.90 -14.05 0.17
CA PHE A 123 6.87 -15.29 0.96
C PHE A 123 7.91 -15.26 2.09
N ASN A 124 9.16 -14.93 1.78
CA ASN A 124 10.23 -14.85 2.79
C ASN A 124 10.00 -13.74 3.83
N TYR A 125 9.38 -12.63 3.43
CA TYR A 125 8.99 -11.56 4.34
C TYR A 125 7.93 -12.06 5.35
N LEU A 126 6.90 -12.74 4.86
CA LEU A 126 5.78 -13.23 5.67
C LEU A 126 6.20 -14.28 6.70
N GLN A 127 7.27 -15.05 6.43
CA GLN A 127 7.87 -15.97 7.43
C GLN A 127 8.41 -15.26 8.67
N ARG A 128 8.66 -13.94 8.60
CA ARG A 128 9.24 -13.14 9.69
C ARG A 128 8.27 -12.13 10.27
N ALA A 129 7.34 -11.65 9.45
CA ALA A 129 6.40 -10.60 9.80
C ALA A 129 5.06 -10.90 9.13
N PRO A 130 4.22 -11.76 9.73
CA PRO A 130 2.93 -12.13 9.16
C PRO A 130 2.01 -10.91 9.05
N VAL A 131 1.02 -11.04 8.18
CA VAL A 131 -0.08 -10.09 7.92
C VAL A 131 -1.40 -10.85 8.06
N ALA A 132 -2.54 -10.17 7.92
CA ALA A 132 -3.84 -10.82 8.04
C ALA A 132 -4.04 -11.90 6.96
N ASP A 133 -4.69 -13.02 7.29
CA ASP A 133 -5.01 -14.06 6.31
C ASP A 133 -5.88 -13.53 5.16
N ALA A 134 -6.75 -12.56 5.46
CA ALA A 134 -7.60 -11.90 4.48
C ALA A 134 -6.83 -11.11 3.40
N PHE A 135 -5.58 -10.73 3.66
CA PHE A 135 -4.72 -10.09 2.67
C PHE A 135 -4.19 -11.08 1.62
N LEU A 136 -4.08 -12.36 1.97
CA LEU A 136 -3.54 -13.42 1.11
C LEU A 136 -4.63 -14.22 0.36
N ALA A 137 -5.89 -14.00 0.70
CA ALA A 137 -7.06 -14.66 0.10
C ALA A 137 -7.43 -14.07 -1.27
#